data_AF-A0A1G2YH28-F1
#
_entry.id   AF-A0A1G2YH28-F1
#
_cell.length_a   1.000
_cell.length_b   1.000
_cell.length_c   1.000
_cell.angle_alpha   90.00
_cell.angle_beta   90.00
_cell.angle_gamma   90.00
#
_symmetry.space_group_name_H-M   'P 1'
#
loop_
_entity.id
_entity.type
_entity.pdbx_description
1 polymer ?
#
loop_
_entity_poly.entity_id
_entity_poly.type
_entity_poly.pdbx_seq_one_letter_code
_entity_poly.pdbx_strand_id
1 'polypeptide(L)'
;MPLRKEPFKPKAHMWILRGSIVSVAVIGFVFSLLFPLKDYIFMFFQITAAIYLGGAGVVIIGGLYWKKGTVSGAWAAMITGSVLALSGIALQTIWKHIPVFVSYSEKFPLNGQVMGFYTAMAAIIAYVLFSLFGKKQIVDMDMILKRGKYENREEKELVESHVHIKEINRFWKFIGVNSREFSGSDKFLFLFMFLYTIYNISAVVVLSVMHFGGMMNDYRWLIWWRLMLSVNLTIALVSVVWISIGGFSDLRKMLYKLKTIVRDNKDDGWIEKSKIEESENKKITKVCNIDDKE
;
A
#
# COMPACT_ATOMS: atom_id res chain seq x y z
N MET A 1 -13.20 -13.98 7.61
CA MET A 1 -12.03 -14.25 6.75
C MET A 1 -12.53 -14.61 5.36
N PRO A 2 -11.85 -14.23 4.27
CA PRO A 2 -12.37 -14.44 2.90
C PRO A 2 -12.51 -15.91 2.50
N LEU A 3 -11.70 -16.81 3.07
CA LEU A 3 -11.72 -18.26 2.76
C LEU A 3 -12.53 -19.09 3.78
N ARG A 4 -12.72 -18.59 5.01
CA ARG A 4 -13.47 -19.27 6.07
C ARG A 4 -14.51 -18.31 6.66
N LYS A 5 -15.77 -18.70 6.55
CA LYS A 5 -16.94 -17.91 6.99
C LYS A 5 -17.15 -17.92 8.51
N GLU A 6 -16.36 -18.68 9.25
CA GLU A 6 -16.42 -18.79 10.71
C GLU A 6 -15.15 -18.28 11.39
N PRO A 7 -15.26 -17.67 12.59
CA PRO A 7 -14.09 -17.25 13.35
C PRO A 7 -13.22 -18.44 13.79
N PHE A 8 -11.93 -18.18 13.98
CA PHE A 8 -11.02 -19.15 14.59
C PHE A 8 -11.11 -19.06 16.11
N LYS A 9 -11.04 -20.21 16.78
CA LYS A 9 -10.76 -20.22 18.22
C LYS A 9 -9.41 -19.51 18.46
N PRO A 10 -9.27 -18.65 19.48
CA PRO A 10 -8.06 -17.83 19.68
C PRO A 10 -6.75 -18.63 19.67
N LYS A 11 -6.74 -19.83 20.28
CA LYS A 11 -5.57 -20.72 20.29
C LYS A 11 -5.19 -21.23 18.88
N ALA A 12 -6.19 -21.62 18.08
CA ALA A 12 -5.96 -22.09 16.71
C ALA A 12 -5.48 -20.95 15.80
N HIS A 13 -6.01 -19.74 15.98
CA HIS A 13 -5.56 -18.57 15.25
C HIS A 13 -4.07 -18.28 15.46
N MET A 14 -3.59 -18.34 16.70
CA MET A 14 -2.17 -18.12 17.01
C MET A 14 -1.24 -19.17 16.40
N TRP A 15 -1.65 -20.44 16.35
CA TRP A 15 -0.87 -21.50 15.70
C TRP A 15 -0.79 -21.31 14.19
N ILE A 16 -1.90 -20.95 13.54
CA ILE A 16 -1.93 -20.67 12.09
C ILE A 16 -1.06 -19.45 11.77
N LEU A 17 -1.09 -18.40 12.59
CA LEU A 17 -0.26 -17.22 12.41
C LEU A 17 1.24 -17.59 12.44
N ARG A 18 1.65 -18.38 13.44
CA ARG A 18 3.04 -18.87 13.54
C ARG A 18 3.41 -19.76 12.36
N GLY A 19 2.52 -20.66 11.95
CA GLY A 19 2.70 -21.49 10.77
C GLY A 19 2.87 -20.68 9.48
N SER A 20 2.13 -19.58 9.33
CA SER A 20 2.27 -18.66 8.20
C SER A 20 3.65 -17.98 8.18
N ILE A 21 4.16 -17.55 9.33
CA ILE A 21 5.49 -16.93 9.44
C ILE A 21 6.58 -17.92 9.01
N VAL A 22 6.51 -19.15 9.52
CA VAL A 22 7.46 -20.23 9.15
C VAL A 22 7.36 -20.56 7.67
N SER A 23 6.14 -20.64 7.12
CA SER A 23 5.92 -20.94 5.70
C SER A 23 6.56 -19.89 4.79
N VAL A 24 6.37 -18.61 5.10
CA VAL A 24 7.00 -17.50 4.34
C VAL A 24 8.53 -17.58 4.44
N ALA A 25 9.07 -17.89 5.62
CA ALA A 25 10.52 -18.03 5.80
C ALA A 25 11.09 -19.19 4.96
N VAL A 26 10.41 -20.34 4.94
CA VAL A 26 10.82 -21.52 4.15
C VAL A 26 10.78 -21.20 2.66
N ILE A 27 9.71 -20.57 2.16
CA ILE A 27 9.60 -20.17 0.76
C ILE A 27 10.72 -19.20 0.38
N GLY A 28 10.98 -18.19 1.21
CA GLY A 28 12.08 -17.24 0.98
C GLY A 28 13.45 -17.91 0.96
N PHE A 29 13.69 -18.86 1.86
CA PHE A 29 14.94 -19.63 1.92
C PHE A 29 15.14 -20.50 0.66
N VAL A 30 14.12 -21.27 0.27
CA VAL A 30 14.17 -22.14 -0.91
C VAL A 30 14.34 -21.32 -2.19
N PHE A 31 13.60 -20.20 -2.31
CA PHE A 31 13.74 -19.29 -3.45
C PHE A 31 15.16 -18.71 -3.54
N SER A 32 15.73 -18.29 -2.40
CA SER A 32 17.11 -17.77 -2.34
C SER A 32 18.16 -18.80 -2.76
N LEU A 33 17.95 -20.09 -2.48
CA LEU A 33 18.85 -21.17 -2.92
C LEU A 33 18.75 -21.46 -4.42
N LEU A 34 17.55 -21.38 -5.00
CA LEU A 34 17.29 -21.81 -6.37
C LEU A 34 17.45 -20.68 -7.41
N PHE A 35 17.36 -19.41 -7.01
CA PHE A 35 17.27 -18.29 -7.94
C PHE A 35 18.60 -17.51 -8.06
N PRO A 36 19.40 -17.75 -9.11
CA PRO A 36 20.59 -16.93 -9.37
C PRO A 36 20.18 -15.55 -9.90
N LEU A 37 20.76 -14.47 -9.35
CA LEU A 37 20.58 -13.12 -9.88
C LEU A 37 21.18 -13.02 -11.29
N LYS A 38 20.32 -12.91 -12.31
CA LYS A 38 20.72 -12.74 -13.72
C LYS A 38 20.80 -11.27 -14.16
N ASP A 39 20.17 -10.37 -13.41
CA ASP A 39 20.10 -8.92 -13.65
C ASP A 39 20.74 -8.14 -12.50
N TYR A 40 21.03 -6.86 -12.73
CA TYR A 40 21.44 -5.94 -11.67
C TYR A 40 20.38 -5.92 -10.55
N ILE A 41 20.84 -5.84 -9.30
CA ILE A 41 19.98 -5.91 -8.09
C ILE A 41 18.76 -4.97 -8.17
N PHE A 42 18.93 -3.75 -8.68
CA PHE A 42 17.83 -2.80 -8.84
C PHE A 42 16.81 -3.22 -9.89
N MET A 43 17.24 -3.80 -11.00
CA MET A 43 16.35 -4.27 -12.08
C MET A 43 15.56 -5.50 -11.62
N PHE A 44 16.22 -6.39 -10.85
CA PHE A 44 15.55 -7.50 -10.19
C PHE A 44 14.49 -7.03 -9.18
N PHE A 45 14.82 -6.04 -8.33
CA PHE A 45 13.82 -5.46 -7.42
C PHE A 45 12.65 -4.82 -8.17
N GLN A 46 12.88 -4.18 -9.32
CA GLN A 46 11.79 -3.61 -10.11
C GLN A 46 10.80 -4.66 -10.63
N ILE A 47 11.27 -5.75 -11.24
CA ILE A 47 10.34 -6.78 -11.77
C ILE A 47 9.64 -7.56 -10.65
N THR A 48 10.35 -7.89 -9.57
CA THR A 48 9.73 -8.57 -8.41
C THR A 48 8.72 -7.66 -7.70
N ALA A 49 9.02 -6.36 -7.57
CA ALA A 49 8.07 -5.39 -7.06
C ALA A 49 6.85 -5.26 -7.98
N ALA A 50 7.01 -5.37 -9.30
CA ALA A 50 5.90 -5.31 -10.25
C ALA A 50 4.90 -6.48 -10.11
N ILE A 51 5.32 -7.65 -9.60
CA ILE A 51 4.41 -8.77 -9.27
C ILE A 51 3.29 -8.28 -8.35
N TYR A 52 3.64 -7.46 -7.35
CA TYR A 52 2.70 -6.98 -6.35
C TYR A 52 2.22 -5.55 -6.65
N LEU A 53 3.12 -4.58 -6.80
CA LEU A 53 2.78 -3.17 -7.02
C LEU A 53 2.01 -2.95 -8.32
N GLY A 54 2.31 -3.71 -9.39
CA GLY A 54 1.62 -3.58 -10.67
C GLY A 54 0.12 -3.85 -10.57
N GLY A 55 -0.28 -4.88 -9.81
CA GLY A 55 -1.69 -5.19 -9.54
C GLY A 55 -2.26 -4.41 -8.36
N ALA A 56 -1.65 -4.57 -7.17
CA ALA A 56 -2.19 -4.05 -5.92
C ALA A 56 -2.26 -2.52 -5.89
N GLY A 57 -1.26 -1.83 -6.47
CA GLY A 57 -1.25 -0.37 -6.55
C GLY A 57 -2.47 0.18 -7.28
N VAL A 58 -2.82 -0.43 -8.41
CA VAL A 58 -4.00 -0.05 -9.21
C VAL A 58 -5.28 -0.35 -8.46
N VAL A 59 -5.37 -1.49 -7.77
CA VAL A 59 -6.55 -1.86 -6.97
C VAL A 59 -6.78 -0.90 -5.82
N ILE A 60 -5.72 -0.44 -5.13
CA ILE A 60 -5.84 0.53 -4.03
C ILE A 60 -6.36 1.86 -4.56
N ILE A 61 -5.72 2.40 -5.60
CA ILE A 61 -6.13 3.69 -6.19
C ILE A 61 -7.54 3.59 -6.77
N GLY A 62 -7.83 2.52 -7.50
CA GLY A 62 -9.13 2.25 -8.08
C GLY A 62 -10.22 2.07 -7.02
N GLY A 63 -9.94 1.35 -5.93
CA GLY A 63 -10.90 1.15 -4.84
C GLY A 63 -11.24 2.42 -4.07
N LEU A 64 -10.27 3.32 -3.89
CA LEU A 64 -10.44 4.54 -3.08
C LEU A 64 -10.94 5.75 -3.87
N TYR A 65 -10.58 5.86 -5.16
CA TYR A 65 -10.84 7.06 -5.95
C TYR A 65 -11.67 6.81 -7.21
N TRP A 66 -11.81 5.56 -7.67
CA TRP A 66 -12.55 5.24 -8.88
C TRP A 66 -13.95 4.72 -8.55
N LYS A 67 -14.97 5.57 -8.74
CA LYS A 67 -16.38 5.24 -8.43
C LYS A 67 -16.92 4.00 -9.15
N LYS A 68 -16.28 3.60 -10.26
CA LYS A 68 -16.69 2.42 -11.04
C LYS A 68 -15.86 1.17 -10.70
N GLY A 69 -15.06 1.19 -9.64
CA GLY A 69 -14.14 0.11 -9.32
C GLY A 69 -14.89 -1.18 -9.03
N THR A 70 -14.55 -2.27 -9.74
CA THR A 70 -15.21 -3.57 -9.56
C THR A 70 -14.24 -4.60 -8.98
N VAL A 71 -14.80 -5.57 -8.24
CA VAL A 71 -14.04 -6.72 -7.74
C VAL A 71 -13.43 -7.53 -8.89
N SER A 72 -14.14 -7.65 -10.02
CA SER A 72 -13.61 -8.32 -11.22
C SER A 72 -12.41 -7.59 -11.81
N GLY A 73 -12.46 -6.25 -11.88
CA GLY A 73 -11.31 -5.43 -12.31
C GLY A 73 -10.11 -5.60 -11.39
N ALA A 74 -10.35 -5.70 -10.08
CA ALA A 74 -9.28 -5.93 -9.12
C ALA A 74 -8.58 -7.29 -9.31
N TRP A 75 -9.35 -8.36 -9.49
CA TRP A 75 -8.78 -9.69 -9.78
C TRP A 75 -8.06 -9.72 -11.12
N ALA A 76 -8.62 -9.10 -12.17
CA ALA A 76 -7.99 -9.03 -13.48
C ALA A 76 -6.62 -8.33 -13.40
N ALA A 77 -6.53 -7.21 -12.70
CA ALA A 77 -5.27 -6.48 -12.51
C ALA A 77 -4.23 -7.31 -11.74
N MET A 78 -4.63 -7.96 -10.64
CA MET A 78 -3.74 -8.78 -9.81
C MET A 78 -3.20 -9.98 -10.57
N ILE A 79 -4.07 -10.70 -11.30
CA ILE A 79 -3.68 -11.87 -12.09
C ILE A 79 -2.77 -11.44 -13.23
N THR A 80 -3.15 -10.40 -13.98
CA THR A 80 -2.35 -9.90 -15.12
C THR A 80 -0.96 -9.45 -14.67
N GLY A 81 -0.88 -8.65 -13.59
CA GLY A 81 0.40 -8.19 -13.04
C GLY A 81 1.29 -9.34 -12.58
N SER A 82 0.73 -10.30 -11.84
CA SER A 82 1.47 -11.46 -11.33
C SER A 82 1.95 -12.38 -12.46
N VAL A 83 1.08 -12.70 -13.43
CA VAL A 83 1.40 -13.60 -14.54
C VAL A 83 2.44 -12.98 -15.47
N LEU A 84 2.32 -11.70 -15.81
CA LEU A 84 3.30 -11.03 -16.68
C LEU A 84 4.67 -10.89 -16.01
N ALA A 85 4.73 -10.54 -14.73
CA ALA A 85 6.01 -10.45 -14.03
C ALA A 85 6.66 -11.83 -13.84
N LEU A 86 5.90 -12.86 -13.42
CA LEU A 86 6.43 -14.22 -13.28
C LEU A 86 6.86 -14.83 -14.61
N SER A 87 6.07 -14.64 -15.67
CA SER A 87 6.45 -15.09 -17.02
C SER A 87 7.68 -14.33 -17.54
N GLY A 88 7.82 -13.04 -17.28
CA GLY A 88 9.02 -12.26 -17.59
C GLY A 88 10.28 -12.84 -16.92
N ILE A 89 10.19 -13.15 -15.62
CA ILE A 89 11.29 -13.77 -14.86
C ILE A 89 11.60 -15.19 -15.39
N ALA A 90 10.58 -15.99 -15.66
CA ALA A 90 10.74 -17.33 -16.21
C ALA A 90 11.38 -17.31 -17.60
N LEU A 91 10.94 -16.40 -18.47
CA LEU A 91 11.51 -16.20 -19.81
C LEU A 91 12.97 -15.78 -19.73
N GLN A 92 13.34 -14.83 -18.88
CA GLN A 92 14.74 -14.47 -18.64
C GLN A 92 15.59 -15.67 -18.17
N THR A 93 14.98 -16.57 -17.41
CA THR A 93 15.66 -17.75 -16.87
C THR A 93 15.92 -18.79 -17.96
N ILE A 94 14.92 -19.04 -18.81
CA ILE A 94 14.94 -20.10 -19.83
C ILE A 94 15.57 -19.62 -21.16
N TRP A 95 15.64 -18.32 -21.43
CA TRP A 95 16.11 -17.74 -22.70
C TRP A 95 17.42 -18.34 -23.23
N LYS A 96 18.41 -18.54 -22.34
CA LYS A 96 19.73 -19.08 -22.70
C LYS A 96 19.72 -20.58 -23.03
N HIS A 97 18.67 -21.30 -22.64
CA HIS A 97 18.55 -22.75 -22.86
C HIS A 97 17.79 -23.09 -24.14
N ILE A 98 17.14 -22.13 -24.80
CA ILE A 98 16.37 -22.35 -26.03
C ILE A 98 17.18 -21.84 -27.23
N PRO A 99 17.68 -22.73 -28.11
CA PRO A 99 18.57 -22.35 -29.21
C PRO A 99 17.92 -21.40 -30.23
N VAL A 100 16.60 -21.49 -30.43
CA VAL A 100 15.84 -20.59 -31.32
C VAL A 100 15.88 -19.14 -30.82
N PHE A 101 15.82 -18.91 -29.51
CA PHE A 101 15.84 -17.57 -28.94
C PHE A 101 17.24 -16.97 -28.87
N VAL A 102 18.26 -17.79 -28.63
CA VAL A 102 19.67 -17.37 -28.64
C VAL A 102 20.10 -16.92 -30.05
N SER A 103 19.59 -17.57 -31.10
CA SER A 103 19.84 -17.15 -32.50
C SER A 103 19.23 -15.78 -32.84
N TYR A 104 18.19 -15.34 -32.13
CA TYR A 104 17.56 -14.03 -32.34
C TYR A 104 18.24 -12.94 -31.51
N SER A 105 18.59 -13.25 -30.25
CA SER A 105 19.36 -12.36 -29.38
C SER A 105 20.06 -13.17 -28.30
N GLU A 106 21.39 -13.03 -28.19
CA GLU A 106 22.23 -13.72 -27.20
C GLU A 106 21.80 -13.45 -25.75
N LYS A 107 21.21 -12.28 -25.51
CA LYS A 107 20.66 -11.88 -24.22
C LYS A 107 19.20 -11.49 -24.37
N PHE A 108 18.42 -11.73 -23.33
CA PHE A 108 17.04 -11.30 -23.29
C PHE A 108 16.96 -9.77 -23.44
N PRO A 109 16.20 -9.24 -24.41
CA PRO A 109 16.29 -7.83 -24.81
C PRO A 109 15.59 -6.88 -23.82
N LEU A 110 14.70 -7.38 -22.96
CA LEU A 110 13.96 -6.55 -22.02
C LEU A 110 14.64 -6.55 -20.64
N ASN A 111 14.95 -5.35 -20.17
CA ASN A 111 15.42 -5.10 -18.82
C ASN A 111 14.26 -5.29 -17.80
N GLY A 112 14.56 -5.77 -16.59
CA GLY A 112 13.66 -5.79 -15.43
C GLY A 112 12.82 -4.52 -15.23
N GLN A 113 13.42 -3.34 -15.45
CA GLN A 113 12.72 -2.06 -15.34
C GLN A 113 11.66 -1.85 -16.44
N VAL A 114 12.01 -2.21 -17.69
CA VAL A 114 11.11 -2.10 -18.84
C VAL A 114 9.95 -3.09 -18.72
N MET A 115 10.24 -4.32 -18.29
CA MET A 115 9.20 -5.31 -18.01
C MET A 115 8.28 -4.88 -16.88
N GLY A 116 8.82 -4.32 -15.79
CA GLY A 116 8.02 -3.78 -14.69
C GLY A 116 7.06 -2.68 -15.16
N PHE A 117 7.54 -1.77 -16.03
CA PHE A 117 6.72 -0.73 -16.64
C PHE A 117 5.57 -1.30 -17.48
N TYR A 118 5.84 -2.21 -18.42
CA TYR A 118 4.80 -2.81 -19.26
C TYR A 118 3.82 -3.66 -18.44
N THR A 119 4.30 -4.35 -17.41
CA THR A 119 3.46 -5.13 -16.50
C THR A 119 2.49 -4.22 -15.74
N ALA A 120 2.97 -3.11 -15.19
CA ALA A 120 2.12 -2.12 -14.52
C ALA A 120 1.10 -1.51 -15.49
N MET A 121 1.51 -1.15 -16.70
CA MET A 121 0.61 -0.61 -17.72
C MET A 121 -0.48 -1.64 -18.12
N ALA A 122 -0.10 -2.90 -18.35
CA ALA A 122 -1.05 -3.97 -18.65
C ALA A 122 -2.04 -4.20 -17.49
N ALA A 123 -1.58 -4.16 -16.24
CA ALA A 123 -2.45 -4.29 -15.07
C ALA A 123 -3.42 -3.11 -14.94
N ILE A 124 -2.98 -1.87 -15.22
CA ILE A 124 -3.86 -0.69 -15.27
C ILE A 124 -4.93 -0.86 -16.36
N ILE A 125 -4.52 -1.24 -17.56
CA ILE A 125 -5.44 -1.44 -18.69
C ILE A 125 -6.46 -2.55 -18.36
N ALA A 126 -5.99 -3.68 -17.84
CA ALA A 126 -6.85 -4.77 -17.40
C ALA A 126 -7.85 -4.31 -16.32
N TYR A 127 -7.39 -3.55 -15.32
CA TYR A 127 -8.27 -2.99 -14.30
C TYR A 127 -9.35 -2.13 -14.94
N VAL A 128 -8.98 -1.15 -15.79
CA VAL A 128 -9.91 -0.20 -16.40
C VAL A 128 -10.92 -0.92 -17.30
N LEU A 129 -10.47 -1.84 -18.14
CA LEU A 129 -11.35 -2.60 -19.03
C LEU A 129 -12.37 -3.42 -18.23
N PHE A 130 -11.93 -4.26 -17.29
CA PHE A 130 -12.83 -5.10 -16.49
C PHE A 130 -13.67 -4.30 -15.48
N SER A 131 -13.22 -3.12 -15.09
CA SER A 131 -13.96 -2.14 -14.28
C SER A 131 -15.11 -1.52 -15.09
N LEU A 132 -14.87 -1.17 -16.35
CA LEU A 132 -15.89 -0.56 -17.22
C LEU A 132 -16.89 -1.58 -17.81
N PHE A 133 -16.42 -2.77 -18.20
CA PHE A 133 -17.26 -3.84 -18.75
C PHE A 133 -17.91 -4.73 -17.67
N GLY A 134 -17.46 -4.63 -16.42
CA GLY A 134 -18.01 -5.39 -15.30
C GLY A 134 -19.42 -4.95 -14.91
N LYS A 135 -20.11 -5.80 -14.15
CA LYS A 135 -21.42 -5.45 -13.57
C LYS A 135 -21.27 -4.22 -12.69
N LYS A 136 -22.04 -3.17 -13.00
CA LYS A 136 -22.06 -1.92 -12.24
C LYS A 136 -22.68 -2.18 -10.86
N GLN A 137 -21.86 -2.24 -9.83
CA GLN A 137 -22.32 -2.03 -8.46
C GLN A 137 -21.97 -0.60 -8.10
N ILE A 138 -22.97 0.28 -8.13
CA ILE A 138 -22.80 1.67 -7.68
C ILE A 138 -22.82 1.60 -6.16
N VAL A 139 -21.63 1.59 -5.57
CA VAL A 139 -21.44 1.65 -4.13
C VAL A 139 -21.14 3.09 -3.76
N ASP A 140 -21.91 3.65 -2.82
CA ASP A 140 -21.67 5.00 -2.31
C ASP A 140 -20.36 5.01 -1.49
N MET A 141 -19.26 5.39 -2.14
CA MET A 141 -17.93 5.44 -1.52
C MET A 141 -17.87 6.44 -0.38
N ASP A 142 -18.67 7.52 -0.43
CA ASP A 142 -18.72 8.50 0.63
C ASP A 142 -19.39 7.90 1.88
N MET A 143 -20.34 6.98 1.69
CA MET A 143 -20.96 6.22 2.77
C MET A 143 -19.97 5.25 3.43
N ILE A 144 -19.24 4.45 2.63
CA ILE A 144 -18.28 3.45 3.16
C ILE A 144 -17.11 4.12 3.85
N LEU A 145 -16.58 5.19 3.26
CA LEU A 145 -15.44 5.92 3.80
C LEU A 145 -15.84 6.97 4.85
N LYS A 146 -17.15 7.07 5.15
CA LYS A 146 -17.74 8.09 6.05
C LYS A 146 -17.24 9.51 5.73
N ARG A 147 -17.23 9.87 4.45
CA ARG A 147 -16.81 11.18 3.93
C ARG A 147 -18.03 12.05 3.61
N GLY A 148 -17.85 13.37 3.64
CA GLY A 148 -18.87 14.33 3.22
C GLY A 148 -20.15 14.23 4.05
N LYS A 149 -21.28 13.87 3.41
CA LYS A 149 -22.61 13.85 4.05
C LYS A 149 -22.78 12.76 5.12
N TYR A 150 -21.91 11.75 5.14
CA TYR A 150 -21.93 10.65 6.12
C TYR A 150 -20.81 10.77 7.17
N GLU A 151 -20.20 11.95 7.30
CA GLU A 151 -19.18 12.21 8.32
C GLU A 151 -19.83 12.12 9.72
N ASN A 152 -19.25 11.30 10.61
CA ASN A 152 -19.71 11.16 11.99
C ASN A 152 -19.47 12.47 12.76
N ARG A 153 -20.46 13.35 12.84
CA ARG A 153 -20.37 14.64 13.55
C ARG A 153 -20.04 14.48 15.04
N GLU A 154 -20.61 13.49 15.72
CA GLU A 154 -20.36 13.22 17.15
C GLU A 154 -18.89 12.84 17.43
N GLU A 155 -18.28 12.03 16.55
CA GLU A 155 -16.89 11.59 16.67
C GLU A 155 -15.93 12.76 16.40
N LYS A 156 -16.30 13.64 15.46
CA LYS A 156 -15.59 14.88 15.17
C LYS A 156 -15.68 15.90 16.31
N GLU A 157 -16.86 16.08 16.92
CA GLU A 157 -17.08 16.97 18.07
C GLU A 157 -16.40 16.45 19.35
N LEU A 158 -16.37 15.12 19.56
CA LEU A 158 -15.58 14.50 20.63
C LEU A 158 -14.07 14.73 20.41
N VAL A 159 -13.55 14.57 19.19
CA VAL A 159 -12.14 14.87 18.90
C VAL A 159 -11.82 16.37 19.05
N GLU A 160 -12.75 17.26 18.66
CA GLU A 160 -12.58 18.71 18.77
C GLU A 160 -12.69 19.24 20.21
N SER A 161 -13.48 18.61 21.07
CA SER A 161 -13.63 19.01 22.49
C SER A 161 -12.45 18.63 23.38
N HIS A 162 -11.65 17.62 23.00
CA HIS A 162 -10.54 17.12 23.83
C HIS A 162 -9.18 17.75 23.47
N VAL A 163 -9.10 18.58 22.42
CA VAL A 163 -7.86 19.19 21.94
C VAL A 163 -8.03 20.70 21.80
N HIS A 164 -7.40 21.47 22.69
CA HIS A 164 -7.39 22.93 22.64
C HIS A 164 -7.05 23.45 21.22
N ILE A 165 -8.00 24.18 20.65
CA ILE A 165 -8.02 24.57 19.24
C ILE A 165 -6.96 25.65 18.99
N LYS A 166 -5.90 25.31 18.26
CA LYS A 166 -5.01 26.28 17.60
C LYS A 166 -5.33 26.26 16.11
N GLU A 167 -5.70 27.40 15.55
CA GLU A 167 -6.01 27.51 14.11
C GLU A 167 -4.83 27.01 13.28
N ILE A 168 -5.10 26.06 12.39
CA ILE A 168 -4.08 25.49 11.50
C ILE A 168 -3.75 26.55 10.43
N ASN A 169 -2.46 26.87 10.31
CA ASN A 169 -1.95 27.86 9.37
C ASN A 169 -2.30 27.49 7.91
N ARG A 170 -2.57 28.49 7.06
CA ARG A 170 -3.11 28.32 5.68
C ARG A 170 -2.22 27.43 4.80
N PHE A 171 -0.91 27.42 5.05
CA PHE A 171 0.06 26.53 4.38
C PHE A 171 -0.24 25.03 4.60
N TRP A 172 -0.54 24.62 5.83
CA TRP A 172 -0.82 23.22 6.16
C TRP A 172 -2.15 22.73 5.55
N LYS A 173 -3.14 23.63 5.46
CA LYS A 173 -4.39 23.33 4.74
C LYS A 173 -4.17 23.15 3.23
N PHE A 174 -3.30 23.97 2.64
CA PHE A 174 -2.97 23.89 1.22
C PHE A 174 -2.26 22.58 0.86
N ILE A 175 -1.34 22.11 1.71
CA ILE A 175 -0.58 20.87 1.47
C ILE A 175 -1.38 19.59 1.81
N GLY A 176 -2.65 19.71 2.23
CA GLY A 176 -3.55 18.58 2.48
C GLY A 176 -3.60 18.08 3.92
N VAL A 177 -2.89 18.71 4.86
CA VAL A 177 -2.99 18.41 6.30
C VAL A 177 -4.18 19.18 6.87
N ASN A 178 -5.37 18.64 6.60
CA ASN A 178 -6.66 19.24 7.01
C ASN A 178 -7.17 18.73 8.36
N SER A 179 -6.71 17.57 8.83
CA SER A 179 -7.14 17.02 10.13
C SER A 179 -6.26 17.52 11.28
N ARG A 180 -6.94 17.88 12.37
CA ARG A 180 -6.35 18.28 13.66
C ARG A 180 -5.68 17.12 14.41
N GLU A 181 -5.83 15.89 13.89
CA GLU A 181 -5.37 14.62 14.45
C GLU A 181 -3.88 14.34 14.23
N PHE A 182 -3.21 15.09 13.36
CA PHE A 182 -1.78 14.90 13.11
C PHE A 182 -0.94 15.38 14.29
N SER A 183 -0.20 14.45 14.91
CA SER A 183 0.81 14.81 15.91
C SER A 183 1.94 15.64 15.29
N GLY A 184 2.73 16.31 16.12
CA GLY A 184 3.88 17.09 15.65
C GLY A 184 4.88 16.26 14.83
N SER A 185 5.11 15.01 15.23
CA SER A 185 5.93 14.06 14.48
C SER A 185 5.30 13.65 13.15
N ASP A 186 3.98 13.47 13.11
CA ASP A 186 3.29 13.07 11.88
C ASP A 186 3.32 14.19 10.83
N LYS A 187 3.24 15.45 11.25
CA LYS A 187 3.40 16.62 10.36
C LYS A 187 4.79 16.69 9.75
N PHE A 188 5.83 16.44 10.55
CA PHE A 188 7.21 16.39 10.05
C PHE A 188 7.39 15.23 9.06
N LEU A 189 6.91 14.04 9.40
CA LEU A 189 6.98 12.86 8.55
C LEU A 189 6.27 13.10 7.22
N PHE A 190 5.06 13.67 7.26
CA PHE A 190 4.31 14.07 6.08
C PHE A 190 5.10 15.04 5.20
N LEU A 191 5.61 16.14 5.78
CA LEU A 191 6.37 17.14 5.03
C LEU A 191 7.64 16.53 4.42
N PHE A 192 8.35 15.69 5.16
CA PHE A 192 9.52 14.98 4.69
C PHE A 192 9.20 14.06 3.49
N MET A 193 8.16 13.23 3.58
CA MET A 193 7.75 12.35 2.47
C MET A 193 7.30 13.15 1.26
N PHE A 194 6.59 14.26 1.48
CA PHE A 194 6.14 15.16 0.41
C PHE A 194 7.33 15.79 -0.32
N LEU A 195 8.29 16.37 0.42
CA LEU A 195 9.52 16.94 -0.15
C LEU A 195 10.38 15.89 -0.84
N TYR A 196 10.49 14.69 -0.26
CA TYR A 196 11.20 13.58 -0.90
C TYR A 196 10.53 13.16 -2.22
N THR A 197 9.20 13.17 -2.28
CA THR A 197 8.46 12.89 -3.52
C THR A 197 8.72 13.97 -4.58
N ILE A 198 8.69 15.25 -4.21
CA ILE A 198 9.05 16.35 -5.11
C ILE A 198 10.50 16.23 -5.59
N TYR A 199 11.43 15.89 -4.69
CA TYR A 199 12.83 15.63 -5.05
C TYR A 199 12.95 14.53 -6.12
N ASN A 200 12.23 13.41 -5.98
CA ASN A 200 12.24 12.35 -6.99
C ASN A 200 11.64 12.80 -8.34
N ILE A 201 10.51 13.50 -8.33
CA ILE A 201 9.87 13.99 -9.56
C ILE A 201 10.77 15.01 -10.27
N SER A 202 11.29 15.99 -9.53
CA SER A 202 12.20 17.01 -10.06
C SER A 202 13.49 16.39 -10.60
N ALA A 203 14.05 15.38 -9.94
CA ALA A 203 15.19 14.64 -10.44
C ALA A 203 14.91 14.01 -11.81
N VAL A 204 13.77 13.34 -11.98
CA VAL A 204 13.38 12.75 -13.28
C VAL A 204 13.28 13.82 -14.36
N VAL A 205 12.64 14.96 -14.07
CA VAL A 205 12.49 16.06 -15.03
C VAL A 205 13.85 16.65 -15.41
N VAL A 206 14.70 16.98 -14.43
CA VAL A 206 16.02 17.59 -14.66
C VAL A 206 16.92 16.64 -15.44
N LEU A 207 16.99 15.36 -15.06
CA LEU A 207 17.81 14.37 -15.76
C LEU A 207 17.33 14.15 -17.19
N SER A 208 16.02 14.13 -17.42
CA SER A 208 15.45 13.99 -18.77
C SER A 208 15.83 15.19 -19.65
N VAL A 209 15.70 16.42 -19.12
CA VAL A 209 16.09 17.65 -19.84
C VAL A 209 17.60 17.65 -20.13
N MET A 210 18.44 17.26 -19.17
CA MET A 210 19.88 17.16 -19.38
C MET A 210 20.26 16.09 -20.42
N HIS A 211 19.54 14.97 -20.46
CA HIS A 211 19.75 13.91 -21.44
C HIS A 211 19.37 14.36 -22.85
N PHE A 212 18.14 14.86 -23.04
CA PHE A 212 17.69 15.34 -24.35
C PHE A 212 18.43 16.59 -24.82
N GLY A 213 18.93 17.41 -23.90
CA GLY A 213 19.79 18.55 -24.20
C GLY A 213 21.24 18.20 -24.55
N GLY A 214 21.61 16.91 -24.61
CA GLY A 214 22.98 16.46 -24.91
C GLY A 214 24.01 16.82 -23.83
N MET A 215 23.56 17.27 -22.66
CA MET A 215 24.39 17.73 -21.55
C MET A 215 24.83 16.59 -20.63
N MET A 216 24.38 15.36 -20.89
CA MET A 216 24.69 14.20 -20.07
C MET A 216 26.04 13.60 -20.46
N ASN A 217 26.94 13.46 -19.48
CA ASN A 217 28.23 12.79 -19.60
C ASN A 217 28.40 11.86 -18.39
N ASP A 218 29.19 10.80 -18.53
CA ASP A 218 29.48 9.80 -17.50
C ASP A 218 29.88 10.41 -16.16
N TYR A 219 30.63 11.51 -16.18
CA TYR A 219 31.01 12.25 -14.97
C TYR A 219 29.79 12.84 -14.23
N ARG A 220 28.86 13.48 -14.96
CA ARG A 220 27.64 14.06 -14.37
C ARG A 220 26.69 12.97 -13.87
N TRP A 221 26.63 11.85 -14.60
CA TRP A 221 25.90 10.67 -14.19
C TRP A 221 26.45 10.07 -12.89
N LEU A 222 27.78 9.97 -12.75
CA LEU A 222 28.45 9.54 -11.53
C LEU A 222 28.17 10.48 -10.35
N ILE A 223 28.20 11.80 -10.57
CA ILE A 223 27.84 12.77 -9.52
C ILE A 223 26.41 12.56 -9.04
N TRP A 224 25.46 12.36 -9.96
CA TRP A 224 24.07 12.09 -9.64
C TRP A 224 23.93 10.83 -8.78
N TRP A 225 24.55 9.72 -9.18
CA TRP A 225 24.52 8.47 -8.40
C TRP A 225 25.16 8.61 -7.03
N ARG A 226 26.27 9.34 -6.93
CA ARG A 226 26.91 9.63 -5.64
C ARG A 226 25.97 10.39 -4.72
N LEU A 227 25.32 11.46 -5.23
CA LEU A 227 24.37 12.24 -4.45
C LEU A 227 23.16 11.40 -4.04
N MET A 228 22.57 10.65 -4.97
CA MET A 228 21.43 9.76 -4.71
C MET A 228 21.77 8.70 -3.66
N LEU A 229 22.94 8.06 -3.74
CA LEU A 229 23.40 7.08 -2.75
C LEU A 229 23.60 7.72 -1.38
N SER A 230 24.27 8.88 -1.30
CA SER A 230 24.47 9.58 -0.04
C SER A 230 23.15 9.95 0.63
N VAL A 231 22.19 10.53 -0.12
CA VAL A 231 20.86 10.88 0.40
C VAL A 231 20.13 9.66 0.94
N ASN A 232 20.05 8.57 0.16
CA ASN A 232 19.35 7.35 0.59
C ASN A 232 20.04 6.69 1.80
N LEU A 233 21.37 6.71 1.85
CA LEU A 233 22.13 6.15 2.97
C LEU A 233 21.88 6.97 4.25
N THR A 234 21.88 8.30 4.18
CA THR A 234 21.56 9.16 5.32
C THR A 234 20.13 8.91 5.81
N ILE A 235 19.14 8.86 4.90
CA ILE A 235 17.75 8.57 5.25
C ILE A 235 17.64 7.18 5.91
N ALA A 236 18.31 6.18 5.35
CA ALA A 236 18.29 4.81 5.89
C ALA A 236 18.87 4.76 7.31
N LEU A 237 20.03 5.38 7.55
CA LEU A 237 20.65 5.41 8.88
C LEU A 237 19.74 6.10 9.92
N VAL A 238 19.22 7.27 9.57
CA VAL A 238 18.31 8.02 10.46
C VAL A 238 17.03 7.21 10.73
N SER A 239 16.44 6.61 9.69
CA SER A 239 15.21 5.83 9.80
C SER A 239 15.41 4.57 10.64
N VAL A 240 16.54 3.86 10.49
CA VAL A 240 16.85 2.68 11.29
C VAL A 240 16.92 3.02 12.77
N VAL A 241 17.66 4.08 13.13
CA VAL A 241 17.77 4.50 14.53
C VAL A 241 16.40 4.94 15.07
N TRP A 242 15.69 5.78 14.33
CA TRP A 242 14.41 6.33 14.74
C TRP A 242 13.32 5.25 14.90
N ILE A 243 13.16 4.36 13.91
CA ILE A 243 12.19 3.26 13.95
C ILE A 243 12.56 2.25 15.03
N SER A 244 13.86 1.99 15.27
CA SER A 244 14.26 1.09 16.35
C SER A 244 13.83 1.65 17.71
N ILE A 245 14.15 2.92 18.00
CA ILE A 245 13.78 3.56 19.27
C ILE A 245 12.25 3.64 19.42
N GLY A 246 11.55 4.10 18.37
CA GLY A 246 10.09 4.19 18.36
C GLY A 246 9.41 2.83 18.53
N GLY A 247 9.89 1.82 17.79
CA GLY A 247 9.38 0.46 17.83
C GLY A 247 9.53 -0.19 19.20
N PHE A 248 10.68 -0.03 19.88
CA PHE A 248 10.84 -0.52 21.25
C PHE A 248 9.92 0.19 22.24
N SER A 249 9.77 1.52 22.11
CA SER A 249 8.88 2.31 22.96
C SER A 249 7.42 1.87 22.82
N ASP A 250 6.95 1.72 21.58
CA ASP A 250 5.57 1.35 21.30
C ASP A 250 5.28 -0.12 21.64
N LEU A 251 6.25 -1.01 21.44
CA LEU A 251 6.16 -2.39 21.93
C LEU A 251 5.96 -2.41 23.45
N ARG A 252 6.72 -1.61 24.20
CA ARG A 252 6.57 -1.51 25.65
C ARG A 252 5.20 -0.97 26.05
N LYS A 253 4.72 0.08 25.38
CA LYS A 253 3.37 0.63 25.63
C LYS A 253 2.27 -0.38 25.32
N MET A 254 2.39 -1.12 24.22
CA MET A 254 1.44 -2.16 23.82
C MET A 254 1.41 -3.28 24.86
N LEU A 255 2.57 -3.79 25.29
CA LEU A 255 2.66 -4.82 26.33
C LEU A 255 2.06 -4.35 27.65
N TYR A 256 2.27 -3.08 28.02
CA TYR A 256 1.66 -2.50 29.21
C TYR A 256 0.13 -2.45 29.09
N LYS A 257 -0.41 -1.93 27.97
CA LYS A 257 -1.87 -1.90 27.72
C LYS A 257 -2.48 -3.29 27.72
N LEU A 258 -1.81 -4.29 27.12
CA LEU A 258 -2.27 -5.67 27.10
C LEU A 258 -2.28 -6.33 28.49
N LYS A 259 -1.51 -5.80 29.44
CA LYS A 259 -1.48 -6.25 30.83
C LYS A 259 -2.56 -5.59 31.68
N THR A 260 -2.93 -4.34 31.37
CA THR A 260 -3.89 -3.55 32.18
C THR A 260 -5.32 -3.58 31.66
N ILE A 261 -5.54 -3.88 30.38
CA ILE A 261 -6.89 -4.01 29.80
C ILE A 261 -7.58 -5.27 30.35
N VAL A 262 -8.77 -5.06 30.92
CA VAL A 262 -9.71 -6.14 31.28
C VAL A 262 -10.23 -6.75 29.97
N ARG A 263 -9.96 -8.05 29.76
CA ARG A 263 -10.38 -8.75 28.54
C ARG A 263 -11.82 -9.20 28.66
N ASP A 264 -12.67 -8.77 27.73
CA ASP A 264 -13.95 -9.43 27.49
C ASP A 264 -13.72 -10.64 26.58
N ASN A 265 -13.94 -11.84 27.11
CA ASN A 265 -13.80 -13.08 26.33
C ASN A 265 -14.94 -13.30 25.32
N LYS A 266 -15.98 -12.45 25.33
CA LYS A 266 -17.09 -12.45 24.37
C LYS A 266 -16.86 -11.51 23.19
N ASP A 267 -15.86 -10.65 23.25
CA ASP A 267 -15.45 -9.83 22.13
C ASP A 267 -14.49 -10.64 21.25
N ASP A 268 -15.06 -11.38 20.29
CA ASP A 268 -14.34 -12.15 19.29
C ASP A 268 -13.92 -11.29 18.08
N GLY A 269 -14.13 -9.96 18.15
CA GLY A 269 -13.91 -9.03 17.05
C GLY A 269 -14.81 -9.29 15.84
N TRP A 270 -15.83 -10.14 16.00
CA TRP A 270 -16.73 -10.56 14.94
C TRP A 270 -18.06 -9.83 15.10
N ILE A 271 -18.38 -8.98 14.12
CA ILE A 271 -19.68 -8.32 14.08
C ILE A 271 -20.66 -9.30 13.43
N GLU A 272 -21.45 -10.00 14.26
CA GLU A 272 -22.59 -10.79 13.77
C GLU A 272 -23.56 -9.86 13.04
N LYS A 273 -24.05 -10.26 11.86
CA LYS A 273 -25.04 -9.48 11.09
C LYS A 273 -26.30 -9.15 11.91
N SER A 274 -26.69 -10.04 12.82
CA SER A 274 -27.80 -9.82 13.75
C SER A 274 -27.57 -8.61 14.67
N LYS A 275 -26.34 -8.37 15.13
CA LYS A 275 -26.00 -7.20 15.96
C LYS A 275 -25.98 -5.89 15.17
N ILE A 276 -25.72 -5.96 13.85
CA ILE A 276 -25.85 -4.80 12.94
C ILE A 276 -27.32 -4.42 12.83
N GLU A 277 -28.19 -5.37 12.53
CA GLU A 277 -29.65 -5.18 12.44
C GLU A 277 -30.25 -4.70 13.78
N GLU A 278 -29.77 -5.22 14.91
CA GLU A 278 -30.22 -4.79 16.24
C GLU A 278 -29.72 -3.36 16.60
N SER A 279 -28.53 -2.98 16.14
CA SER A 279 -27.99 -1.62 16.32
C SER A 279 -28.67 -0.59 15.43
N GLU A 280 -29.05 -0.98 14.20
CA GLU A 280 -29.85 -0.16 13.28
C GLU A 280 -31.28 0.00 13.82
N ASN A 281 -31.91 -1.09 14.28
CA ASN A 281 -33.23 -1.01 14.92
C ASN A 281 -33.22 -0.12 16.18
N LYS A 282 -32.23 -0.26 17.07
CA LYS A 282 -32.11 0.62 18.26
C LYS A 282 -31.90 2.09 17.92
N LYS A 283 -31.20 2.40 16.83
CA LYS A 283 -31.08 3.79 16.34
C LYS A 283 -32.40 4.31 15.81
N ILE A 284 -33.14 3.50 15.05
CA ILE A 284 -34.48 3.85 14.53
C ILE A 284 -35.47 4.07 15.68
N THR A 285 -35.48 3.22 16.71
CA THR A 285 -36.40 3.39 17.87
C THR A 285 -36.04 4.61 18.71
N LYS A 286 -34.77 5.03 18.76
CA LYS A 286 -34.37 6.27 19.44
C LYS A 286 -34.81 7.51 18.67
N VAL A 287 -34.74 7.50 17.33
CA VAL A 287 -35.21 8.61 16.50
C VAL A 287 -36.72 8.76 16.62
N CYS A 288 -37.49 7.66 16.53
CA CYS A 288 -38.95 7.73 16.70
C CYS A 288 -39.40 8.18 18.11
N ASN A 289 -38.66 7.86 19.18
CA ASN A 289 -38.98 8.34 20.54
C ASN A 289 -38.61 9.81 20.79
N ILE A 290 -37.86 10.45 19.88
CA ILE A 290 -37.57 11.89 19.94
C ILE A 290 -38.67 12.69 19.25
N ASP A 291 -39.28 12.14 18.19
CA ASP A 291 -40.40 12.76 17.47
C ASP A 291 -41.74 12.72 18.23
N ASP A 292 -41.90 11.83 19.23
CA ASP A 292 -43.11 11.72 20.07
C ASP A 292 -43.07 12.63 21.34
N LYS A 293 -42.06 13.51 21.47
CA LYS A 293 -41.86 14.39 22.64
C LYS A 293 -41.85 15.90 22.37
N GLU A 294 -42.23 16.33 21.17
CA GLU A 294 -42.65 17.73 20.91
C GLU A 294 -44.17 17.85 20.89
#